data_AF-A0A271M030-F1
#
_entry.id   AF-A0A271M030-F1
#
_cell.length_a   1.000
_cell.length_b   1.000
_cell.length_c   1.000
_cell.angle_alpha   90.00
_cell.angle_beta   90.00
_cell.angle_gamma   90.00
#
_symmetry.space_group_name_H-M   'P 1'
#
loop_
_entity.id
_entity.type
_entity.pdbx_description
1 polymer ?
#
loop_
_entity_poly.entity_id
_entity_poly.type
_entity_poly.pdbx_seq_one_letter_code
_entity_poly.pdbx_strand_id
1 'polypeptide(L)'
;MQFILFLGLLIVMMISLHYVQKALTKKYNIPKTKGFFYNYVNTQHKVIEISLLLFYLIGTFLLTFRVLEETYLPPTIMGYFPLAFLITLYLIRTFMEWKYERETNRYRLSLTLVAYSLLLILPIIFILERM
;
A
#
# COMPACT_ATOMS: atom_id res chain seq x y z
N MET A 1 -3.95 11.38 23.36
CA MET A 1 -3.63 12.55 22.51
C MET A 1 -2.95 12.13 21.20
N GLN A 2 -1.83 11.41 21.22
CA GLN A 2 -1.10 11.01 20.00
C GLN A 2 -1.92 10.17 19.01
N PHE A 3 -2.73 9.22 19.49
CA PHE A 3 -3.64 8.44 18.65
C PHE A 3 -4.68 9.30 17.90
N ILE A 4 -5.20 10.34 18.55
CA ILE A 4 -6.16 11.28 17.93
C ILE A 4 -5.47 12.11 16.84
N LEU A 5 -4.23 12.56 17.11
CA LEU A 5 -3.41 13.28 16.12
C LEU A 5 -3.11 12.40 14.90
N PHE A 6 -2.83 11.11 15.11
CA PHE A 6 -2.64 10.14 14.04
C PHE A 6 -3.90 9.96 13.18
N LEU A 7 -5.06 9.78 13.81
CA LEU A 7 -6.33 9.67 13.09
C LEU A 7 -6.62 10.94 12.29
N GLY A 8 -6.39 12.13 12.86
CA GLY A 8 -6.51 13.40 12.15
C GLY A 8 -5.59 13.46 10.93
N LEU A 9 -4.33 13.04 11.07
CA LEU A 9 -3.39 12.96 9.96
C LEU A 9 -3.86 11.99 8.87
N LEU A 10 -4.35 10.79 9.23
CA LEU A 10 -4.88 9.83 8.27
C LEU A 10 -6.05 10.41 7.47
N ILE A 11 -6.96 11.12 8.12
CA ILE A 11 -8.10 11.77 7.44
C ILE A 11 -7.60 12.82 6.43
N VAL A 12 -6.67 13.68 6.84
CA VAL A 12 -6.07 14.68 5.94
C VAL A 12 -5.35 14.02 4.76
N MET A 13 -4.62 12.93 5.01
CA MET A 13 -3.96 12.17 3.95
C MET A 13 -4.96 11.52 2.98
N MET A 14 -6.06 10.93 3.47
CA MET A 14 -7.10 10.37 2.61
C MET A 14 -7.77 11.44 1.74
N ILE A 15 -8.10 12.60 2.33
CA ILE A 15 -8.71 13.72 1.60
C ILE A 15 -7.74 14.23 0.53
N SER A 16 -6.48 14.49 0.89
CA SER A 16 -5.48 14.97 -0.06
C SER A 16 -5.23 13.96 -1.19
N LEU A 17 -5.11 12.67 -0.87
CA LEU A 17 -4.95 11.60 -1.85
C LEU A 17 -6.10 11.59 -2.85
N HIS A 18 -7.35 11.74 -2.40
CA HIS A 18 -8.51 11.81 -3.28
C HIS A 18 -8.39 12.95 -4.30
N TYR A 19 -8.04 14.16 -3.84
CA TYR A 19 -7.86 15.31 -4.73
C TYR A 19 -6.67 15.15 -5.67
N VAL A 20 -5.54 14.61 -5.19
CA VAL A 20 -4.35 14.34 -6.01
C VAL A 20 -4.68 13.32 -7.09
N GLN A 21 -5.32 12.20 -6.76
CA GLN A 21 -5.73 11.19 -7.74
C GLN A 21 -6.68 11.78 -8.79
N LYS A 22 -7.66 12.58 -8.37
CA LYS A 22 -8.59 13.27 -9.29
C LYS A 22 -7.85 14.22 -10.22
N ALA A 23 -6.91 15.01 -9.70
CA ALA A 23 -6.09 15.93 -10.49
C ALA A 23 -5.19 15.19 -11.49
N LEU A 24 -4.52 14.12 -11.07
CA LEU A 24 -3.68 13.29 -11.93
C LEU A 24 -4.49 12.60 -13.03
N THR A 25 -5.67 12.07 -12.69
CA THR A 25 -6.57 11.42 -13.64
C THR A 25 -6.98 12.38 -14.75
N LYS A 26 -7.35 13.62 -14.38
CA LYS A 26 -7.68 14.68 -15.34
C LYS A 26 -6.47 15.13 -16.15
N LYS A 27 -5.32 15.32 -15.51
CA LYS A 27 -4.09 15.84 -16.16
C LYS A 27 -3.51 14.86 -17.18
N TYR A 28 -3.56 13.56 -16.91
CA TYR A 28 -2.95 12.53 -17.75
C TYR A 28 -3.97 11.70 -18.55
N ASN A 29 -5.24 12.14 -18.59
CA ASN A 29 -6.33 11.44 -19.29
C ASN A 29 -6.38 9.93 -18.96
N ILE A 30 -6.19 9.59 -17.68
CA ILE A 30 -6.09 8.20 -17.25
C ILE A 30 -7.47 7.54 -17.47
N PRO A 31 -7.54 6.42 -18.23
CA PRO A 31 -8.81 5.78 -18.51
C PRO A 31 -9.44 5.29 -17.21
N LYS A 32 -10.74 5.54 -17.06
CA LYS A 32 -11.50 4.98 -15.93
C LYS A 32 -11.47 3.45 -16.03
N THR A 33 -11.17 2.79 -14.91
CA THR A 33 -11.22 1.33 -14.85
C THR A 33 -12.65 0.85 -15.13
N LYS A 34 -12.80 -0.15 -16.00
CA LYS A 34 -14.10 -0.81 -16.22
C LYS A 34 -14.41 -1.66 -14.98
N GLY A 35 -15.40 -1.23 -14.19
CA GLY A 35 -15.90 -1.97 -13.02
C GLY A 35 -15.34 -1.50 -11.66
N PHE A 36 -15.87 -2.11 -10.59
CA PHE A 36 -15.49 -1.84 -9.19
C PHE A 36 -14.17 -2.51 -8.79
N PHE A 37 -13.76 -3.55 -9.52
CA PHE A 37 -12.56 -4.33 -9.24
C PHE A 37 -11.33 -3.83 -10.02
N TYR A 38 -10.17 -3.98 -9.41
CA TYR A 38 -8.89 -3.70 -10.03
C TYR A 38 -8.64 -4.66 -11.21
N ASN A 39 -8.23 -4.11 -12.35
CA ASN A 39 -7.87 -4.89 -13.54
C ASN A 39 -6.35 -5.06 -13.64
N TYR A 40 -5.90 -6.31 -13.58
CA TYR A 40 -4.50 -6.69 -13.80
C TYR A 40 -4.09 -6.47 -15.26
N VAL A 41 -2.89 -5.93 -15.47
CA VAL A 41 -2.32 -5.70 -16.82
C VAL A 41 -2.05 -6.98 -17.61
N ASN A 42 -1.77 -8.10 -16.93
CA ASN A 42 -1.59 -9.43 -17.53
C ASN A 42 -1.70 -10.54 -16.48
N THR A 43 -1.64 -11.81 -16.93
CA THR A 43 -1.71 -12.98 -16.04
C THR A 43 -0.55 -13.05 -15.06
N GLN A 44 0.66 -12.66 -15.46
CA GLN A 44 1.83 -12.65 -14.56
C GLN A 44 1.63 -11.68 -13.39
N HIS A 45 1.10 -10.49 -13.67
CA HIS A 45 0.77 -9.50 -12.66
C HIS A 45 -0.23 -10.04 -11.65
N LYS A 46 -1.29 -10.70 -12.14
CA LYS A 46 -2.29 -11.35 -11.29
C LYS A 46 -1.67 -12.38 -10.36
N VAL A 47 -0.82 -13.27 -10.90
CA VAL A 47 -0.15 -14.29 -10.10
C VAL A 47 0.74 -13.64 -9.03
N ILE A 48 1.54 -12.64 -9.38
CA ILE A 48 2.43 -11.96 -8.44
C ILE A 48 1.64 -11.30 -7.30
N GLU A 49 0.59 -10.53 -7.58
CA GLU A 49 -0.19 -9.88 -6.53
C GLU A 49 -0.92 -10.89 -5.63
N ILE A 50 -1.47 -11.97 -6.20
CA ILE A 50 -2.12 -13.03 -5.41
C ILE A 50 -1.09 -13.75 -4.53
N SER A 51 0.08 -14.10 -5.07
CA SER A 51 1.16 -14.72 -4.31
C SER A 51 1.64 -13.81 -3.18
N LEU A 52 1.80 -12.51 -3.43
CA LEU A 52 2.17 -11.53 -2.41
C LEU A 52 1.11 -11.43 -1.30
N LEU A 53 -0.17 -11.40 -1.67
CA LEU A 53 -1.27 -11.38 -0.71
C LEU A 53 -1.28 -12.65 0.16
N LEU A 54 -1.14 -13.83 -0.45
CA LEU A 54 -1.07 -15.09 0.28
C LEU A 54 0.13 -15.13 1.23
N PHE A 55 1.31 -14.68 0.77
CA PHE A 55 2.50 -14.59 1.61
C PHE A 55 2.27 -13.66 2.81
N TYR A 56 1.67 -12.49 2.59
CA TYR A 56 1.32 -11.55 3.65
C TYR A 56 0.34 -12.15 4.66
N LEU A 57 -0.72 -12.81 4.18
CA LEU A 57 -1.74 -13.42 5.06
C LEU A 57 -1.15 -14.57 5.88
N ILE A 58 -0.41 -15.48 5.25
CA ILE A 58 0.26 -16.59 5.93
C ILE A 58 1.27 -16.05 6.94
N GLY A 59 2.13 -15.10 6.54
CA GLY A 59 3.10 -14.49 7.44
C GLY A 59 2.42 -13.83 8.65
N THR A 60 1.39 -13.01 8.41
CA THR A 60 0.63 -12.35 9.50
C THR A 60 -0.03 -13.38 10.42
N PHE A 61 -0.61 -14.45 9.87
CA PHE A 61 -1.21 -15.54 10.65
C PHE A 61 -0.18 -16.24 11.53
N LEU A 62 0.94 -16.69 10.96
CA LEU A 62 2.00 -17.38 11.69
C LEU A 62 2.58 -16.51 12.82
N LEU A 63 2.77 -15.22 12.56
CA LEU A 63 3.29 -14.26 13.54
C LEU A 63 2.28 -13.94 14.65
N THR A 64 1.00 -13.77 14.31
CA THR A 64 -0.04 -13.43 15.29
C THR A 64 -0.34 -14.60 16.23
N PHE A 65 -0.44 -15.81 15.69
CA PHE A 65 -0.76 -17.01 16.46
C PHE A 65 0.47 -17.69 17.09
N ARG A 66 1.66 -17.09 16.96
CA ARG A 66 2.93 -17.62 17.49
C ARG A 66 3.18 -19.08 17.12
N VAL A 67 2.77 -19.47 15.90
CA VAL A 67 2.94 -20.84 15.39
C VAL A 67 4.43 -21.21 15.30
N LEU A 68 5.28 -20.20 15.12
CA LEU A 68 6.73 -20.33 15.17
C LEU A 68 7.20 -19.87 16.56
N GLU A 69 7.21 -20.79 17.53
CA GLU A 69 7.48 -20.52 18.96
C GLU A 69 8.80 -19.76 19.23
N GLU A 70 9.77 -19.86 18.33
CA GLU A 70 11.09 -19.23 18.41
C GLU A 70 11.14 -17.80 17.84
N THR A 71 10.10 -17.33 17.14
CA THR A 71 10.15 -16.05 16.39
C THR A 71 9.50 -14.92 17.18
N TYR A 72 10.17 -14.43 18.23
CA TYR A 72 9.71 -13.22 18.93
C TYR A 72 10.08 -11.98 18.11
N LEU A 73 9.12 -11.46 17.34
CA LEU A 73 9.24 -10.13 16.73
C LEU A 73 8.73 -9.07 17.71
N PRO A 74 9.49 -7.99 17.96
CA PRO A 74 9.00 -6.85 18.73
C PRO A 74 7.65 -6.36 18.20
N PRO A 75 6.69 -5.98 19.07
CA PRO A 75 5.39 -5.47 18.67
C PRO A 75 5.46 -4.30 17.68
N THR A 76 6.53 -3.50 17.76
CA THR A 76 6.82 -2.41 16.83
C THR A 76 7.04 -2.90 15.40
N ILE A 77 7.71 -4.04 15.20
CA ILE A 77 7.92 -4.65 13.87
C ILE A 77 6.60 -5.12 13.26
N MET A 78 5.70 -5.67 14.08
CA MET A 78 4.35 -6.05 13.63
C MET A 78 3.56 -4.82 13.14
N GLY A 79 3.76 -3.65 13.74
CA GLY A 79 3.14 -2.40 13.31
C GLY A 79 3.58 -1.91 11.93
N TYR A 80 4.80 -2.22 11.49
CA TYR A 80 5.31 -1.85 10.16
C TYR A 80 4.92 -2.83 9.06
N PHE A 81 4.52 -4.05 9.41
CA PHE A 81 4.26 -5.13 8.46
C PHE A 81 3.19 -4.78 7.40
N PRO A 82 2.05 -4.16 7.76
CA PRO A 82 1.04 -3.73 6.78
C PRO A 82 1.57 -2.66 5.82
N LEU A 83 2.39 -1.71 6.30
CA LEU A 83 3.00 -0.69 5.45
C LEU A 83 3.99 -1.30 4.47
N ALA A 84 4.86 -2.21 4.93
CA ALA A 84 5.82 -2.90 4.08
C ALA A 84 5.12 -3.67 2.96
N PHE A 85 4.01 -4.34 3.28
CA PHE A 85 3.15 -4.99 2.29
C PHE A 85 2.56 -3.99 1.28
N LEU A 86 1.95 -2.90 1.73
CA LEU A 86 1.36 -1.89 0.85
C LEU A 86 2.40 -1.26 -0.09
N ILE A 87 3.56 -0.90 0.43
CA ILE A 87 4.67 -0.34 -0.36
C ILE A 87 5.10 -1.34 -1.43
N THR A 88 5.32 -2.60 -1.05
CA THR A 88 5.75 -3.66 -1.97
C THR A 88 4.70 -3.90 -3.06
N LEU A 89 3.43 -4.02 -2.67
CA LEU A 89 2.31 -4.20 -3.59
C LEU A 89 2.24 -3.08 -4.62
N TYR A 90 2.25 -1.82 -4.17
CA TYR A 90 2.13 -0.67 -5.07
C TYR A 90 3.40 -0.41 -5.88
N LEU A 91 4.59 -0.80 -5.41
CA LEU A 91 5.82 -0.78 -6.20
C LEU A 91 5.74 -1.78 -7.37
N ILE A 92 5.36 -3.03 -7.08
CA ILE A 92 5.16 -4.05 -8.11
C ILE A 92 4.10 -3.59 -9.11
N ARG A 93 2.96 -3.10 -8.62
CA ARG A 93 1.89 -2.59 -9.47
C ARG A 93 2.34 -1.44 -10.35
N THR A 94 3.07 -0.47 -9.79
CA THR A 94 3.65 0.65 -10.54
C THR A 94 4.58 0.15 -11.63
N PHE A 95 5.47 -0.79 -11.32
CA PHE A 95 6.39 -1.38 -12.29
C PHE A 95 5.65 -2.12 -13.41
N MET A 96 4.64 -2.94 -13.07
CA MET A 96 3.86 -3.69 -14.06
C MET A 96 3.03 -2.75 -14.96
N GLU A 97 2.37 -1.75 -14.39
CA GLU A 97 1.61 -0.75 -15.15
C GLU A 97 2.52 0.10 -16.04
N TRP A 98 3.71 0.48 -15.55
CA TRP A 98 4.68 1.24 -16.34
C TRP A 98 5.30 0.42 -17.47
N LYS A 99 5.55 -0.87 -17.24
CA LYS A 99 6.17 -1.77 -18.21
C LYS A 99 5.21 -2.23 -19.31
N TYR A 100 3.96 -2.56 -18.96
CA TYR A 100 3.01 -3.20 -19.89
C TYR A 100 1.90 -2.25 -20.39
N GLU A 101 1.52 -1.23 -19.63
CA GLU A 101 0.41 -0.31 -19.97
C GLU A 101 0.81 1.17 -19.83
N ARG A 102 2.05 1.52 -20.23
CA ARG A 102 2.63 2.87 -20.04
C ARG A 102 1.74 4.00 -20.55
N GLU A 103 1.11 3.79 -21.70
CA GLU A 103 0.26 4.76 -22.38
C GLU A 103 -0.98 5.15 -21.56
N THR A 104 -1.46 4.25 -20.70
CA THR A 104 -2.63 4.51 -19.84
C THR A 104 -2.31 5.48 -18.71
N ASN A 105 -1.02 5.73 -18.43
CA ASN A 105 -0.55 6.52 -17.29
C ASN A 105 -1.03 6.05 -15.91
N ARG A 106 -1.64 4.87 -15.79
CA ARG A 106 -2.14 4.31 -14.51
C ARG A 106 -1.05 4.15 -13.46
N TYR A 107 0.16 3.82 -13.90
CA TYR A 107 1.34 3.70 -13.03
C TYR A 107 1.58 4.95 -12.17
N ARG A 108 1.16 6.14 -12.63
CA ARG A 108 1.31 7.38 -11.86
C ARG A 108 0.41 7.39 -10.61
N LEU A 109 -0.79 6.81 -10.70
CA LEU A 109 -1.68 6.67 -9.55
C LEU A 109 -1.12 5.65 -8.56
N SER A 110 -0.64 4.50 -9.06
CA SER A 110 0.02 3.49 -8.24
C SER A 110 1.27 4.02 -7.56
N LEU A 111 2.09 4.80 -8.26
CA LEU A 111 3.27 5.46 -7.70
C LEU A 111 2.90 6.50 -6.63
N THR A 112 1.79 7.21 -6.81
CA THR A 112 1.27 8.13 -5.80
C THR A 112 0.92 7.39 -4.52
N LEU A 113 0.34 6.18 -4.62
CA LEU A 113 0.04 5.34 -3.45
C LEU A 113 1.31 4.84 -2.75
N VAL A 114 2.39 4.57 -3.49
CA VAL A 114 3.71 4.31 -2.89
C VAL A 114 4.17 5.52 -2.08
N ALA A 115 4.15 6.72 -2.68
CA ALA A 115 4.59 7.94 -2.01
C ALA A 115 3.78 8.23 -0.73
N TYR A 116 2.45 8.09 -0.77
CA TYR A 116 1.60 8.25 0.40
C TYR A 116 1.87 7.19 1.47
N SER A 117 2.15 5.94 1.08
CA SER A 117 2.50 4.87 2.02
C SER A 117 3.85 5.15 2.71
N LEU A 118 4.83 5.71 1.99
CA LEU A 118 6.11 6.13 2.55
C LEU A 118 5.96 7.30 3.54
N LEU A 119 5.10 8.27 3.23
CA LEU A 119 4.82 9.39 4.14
C LEU A 119 4.22 8.95 5.48
N LEU A 120 3.54 7.80 5.51
CA LEU A 120 2.98 7.22 6.74
C LEU A 120 4.03 6.58 7.66
N ILE A 121 5.25 6.33 7.17
CA ILE A 121 6.30 5.69 7.98
C ILE A 121 6.66 6.53 9.20
N LEU A 122 6.96 7.82 9.02
CA LEU A 122 7.44 8.69 10.12
C LEU A 122 6.41 8.85 11.24
N PRO A 123 5.11 9.14 10.97
CA PRO A 123 4.08 9.18 12.00
C PRO A 123 3.94 7.85 12.73
N ILE A 124 4.00 6.72 12.01
CA ILE A 124 3.86 5.39 12.61
C ILE A 124 5.05 5.08 13.52
N ILE A 125 6.29 5.39 13.10
CA ILE A 125 7.48 5.27 13.95
C ILE A 125 7.30 6.10 15.23
N PHE A 126 6.94 7.37 15.09
CA PHE A 126 6.76 8.27 16.24
C PHE A 126 5.73 7.75 17.25
N ILE A 127 4.66 7.11 16.78
CA ILE A 127 3.63 6.53 17.65
C ILE A 127 4.14 5.26 18.32
N LEU A 128 4.74 4.36 17.55
CA LEU A 128 5.20 3.05 18.05
C LEU A 128 6.36 3.17 19.03
N GLU A 129 7.22 4.19 18.92
CA GLU A 129 8.29 4.46 19.89
C GLU A 129 7.80 5.11 21.20
N ARG A 130 6.58 5.65 21.20
CA ARG A 130 5.99 6.38 22.34
C ARG A 130 4.90 5.58 23.07
N MET A 131 4.50 4.43 22.52
CA MET A 131 3.59 3.45 23.13
C MET A 131 4.35 2.48 24.02
#